data_AF-A0A1V0HYP8-F1
#
_entry.id   AF-A0A1V0HYP8-F1
#
_cell.length_a   1.000
_cell.length_b   1.000
_cell.length_c   1.000
_cell.angle_alpha   90.00
_cell.angle_beta   90.00
_cell.angle_gamma   90.00
#
_symmetry.space_group_name_H-M   'P 1'
#
loop_
_entity.id
_entity.type
_entity.pdbx_description
1 polymer ?
#
loop_
_entity_poly.entity_id
_entity_poly.type
_entity_poly.pdbx_seq_one_letter_code
_entity_poly.pdbx_strand_id
1 'polypeptide(L)'
;MRSTRLLPARWGKALRNAFIARHCAAVWVPLPDHADIVGIEAQVIALAPHDMIAWNRHGMDPYLEPTALADALIEELDLSPFERASLGRQLARFREDAREARRKG
;
A
#
# COMPACT_ATOMS: atom_id res chain seq x y z
N MET A 1 -21.54 -21.76 -16.99
CA MET A 1 -20.91 -20.52 -17.53
C MET A 1 -21.38 -19.32 -16.73
N ARG A 2 -20.52 -18.73 -15.87
CA ARG A 2 -20.70 -17.35 -15.40
C ARG A 2 -19.47 -16.57 -15.84
N SER A 3 -19.69 -15.71 -16.84
CA SER A 3 -18.73 -14.75 -17.36
C SER A 3 -18.33 -13.77 -16.25
N THR A 4 -17.18 -14.00 -15.61
CA THR A 4 -16.49 -12.97 -14.82
C THR A 4 -15.48 -12.25 -15.71
N ARG A 5 -15.98 -11.34 -16.55
CA ARG A 5 -15.15 -10.23 -17.05
C ARG A 5 -14.92 -9.26 -15.88
N LEU A 6 -14.06 -9.65 -14.94
CA LEU A 6 -13.65 -8.86 -13.78
C LEU A 6 -12.29 -8.23 -14.07
N LEU A 7 -12.33 -6.90 -14.16
CA LEU A 7 -11.29 -5.95 -14.55
C LEU A 7 -9.93 -6.17 -13.84
N PRO A 8 -8.82 -5.74 -14.47
CA PRO A 8 -7.46 -5.87 -13.96
C PRO A 8 -7.15 -5.23 -12.59
N ALA A 9 -8.08 -4.50 -11.97
CA ALA A 9 -7.84 -3.68 -10.78
C ALA A 9 -7.64 -4.47 -9.46
N ARG A 10 -8.17 -5.69 -9.35
CA ARG A 10 -8.16 -6.44 -8.07
C ARG A 10 -6.78 -6.93 -7.63
N TRP A 11 -5.88 -7.23 -8.58
CA TRP A 11 -4.62 -7.91 -8.25
C TRP A 11 -3.58 -7.02 -7.58
N GLY A 12 -3.47 -5.74 -7.97
CA GLY A 12 -2.60 -4.81 -7.24
C GLY A 12 -3.05 -4.56 -5.80
N LYS A 13 -4.37 -4.50 -5.56
CA LYS A 13 -4.89 -4.42 -4.19
C LYS A 13 -4.56 -5.68 -3.39
N ALA A 14 -4.73 -6.87 -4.00
CA ALA A 14 -4.40 -8.13 -3.35
C ALA A 14 -2.91 -8.23 -3.01
N LEU A 15 -2.03 -7.88 -3.96
CA LEU A 15 -0.58 -7.85 -3.75
C LEU A 15 -0.20 -6.88 -2.63
N ARG A 16 -0.75 -5.66 -2.63
CA ARG A 16 -0.52 -4.68 -1.56
C ARG A 16 -0.96 -5.21 -0.19
N ASN A 17 -2.13 -5.85 -0.12
CA ASN A 17 -2.62 -6.41 1.14
C ASN A 17 -1.71 -7.53 1.65
N ALA A 18 -1.24 -8.42 0.76
CA ALA A 18 -0.28 -9.46 1.12
C ALA A 18 1.06 -8.87 1.57
N PHE A 19 1.53 -7.81 0.90
CA PHE A 19 2.75 -7.10 1.26
C PHE A 19 2.64 -6.48 2.66
N ILE A 20 1.54 -5.78 2.93
CA ILE A 20 1.27 -5.18 4.24
C ILE A 20 1.21 -6.27 5.31
N ALA A 21 0.46 -7.34 5.08
CA ALA A 21 0.34 -8.43 6.05
C ALA A 21 1.69 -9.07 6.40
N ARG A 22 2.65 -9.07 5.47
CA ARG A 22 3.96 -9.70 5.65
C ARG A 22 5.04 -8.77 6.19
N HIS A 23 5.07 -7.52 5.74
CA HIS A 23 6.16 -6.60 6.00
C HIS A 23 5.78 -5.41 6.86
N CYS A 24 4.48 -5.13 7.04
CA CYS A 24 4.02 -4.03 7.86
C CYS A 24 3.43 -4.55 9.17
N ALA A 25 3.95 -4.09 10.30
CA ALA A 25 3.39 -4.36 11.62
C ALA A 25 2.20 -3.43 11.96
N ALA A 26 1.53 -2.87 10.95
CA ALA A 26 0.43 -1.95 11.16
C ALA A 26 -0.82 -2.69 11.66
N VAL A 27 -1.29 -2.32 12.84
CA VAL A 27 -2.53 -2.83 13.43
C VAL A 27 -3.57 -1.72 13.41
N TRP A 28 -4.82 -2.05 13.09
CA TRP A 28 -5.94 -1.14 13.19
C TRP A 28 -6.98 -1.69 14.16
N VAL A 29 -7.68 -0.79 14.86
CA VAL A 29 -8.75 -1.11 15.79
C VAL A 29 -10.03 -0.40 15.36
N PRO A 30 -11.19 -1.08 15.35
CA PRO A 30 -12.46 -0.41 15.09
C PRO A 30 -12.80 0.52 16.26
N LEU A 31 -13.20 1.74 15.94
CA LEU A 31 -13.67 2.73 16.92
C LEU A 31 -15.12 3.12 16.58
N PRO A 32 -15.94 3.50 17.56
CA PRO A 32 -17.25 4.09 17.31
C PRO A 32 -17.15 5.39 16.49
N ASP A 33 -18.17 5.70 15.69
CA ASP A 33 -18.19 6.91 14.84
C ASP A 33 -18.08 8.23 15.61
N HIS A 34 -18.43 8.21 16.90
CA HIS A 34 -18.37 9.36 17.81
C HIS A 34 -17.09 9.39 18.67
N ALA A 35 -16.13 8.51 18.40
CA ALA A 35 -14.87 8.50 19.13
C ALA A 35 -14.09 9.78 18.87
N ASP A 36 -13.49 10.32 19.94
CA ASP A 36 -12.56 11.45 19.82
C ASP A 36 -11.21 10.95 19.27
N ILE A 37 -11.14 10.84 17.95
CA ILE A 37 -9.94 10.35 17.24
C ILE A 37 -8.72 11.22 17.59
N VAL A 38 -8.90 12.54 17.70
CA VAL A 38 -7.80 13.48 17.99
C VAL A 38 -7.27 13.28 19.41
N GLY A 39 -8.17 13.14 20.39
CA GLY A 39 -7.79 12.85 21.78
C GLY A 39 -7.14 11.48 21.94
N ILE A 40 -7.60 10.47 21.19
CA ILE A 40 -7.00 9.13 21.18
C ILE A 40 -5.60 9.17 20.54
N GLU A 41 -5.43 9.84 19.40
CA GLU A 41 -4.13 10.00 18.75
C GLU A 41 -3.10 10.66 19.68
N ALA A 42 -3.48 11.74 20.36
CA ALA A 42 -2.61 12.41 21.31
C ALA A 42 -2.17 11.49 22.46
N GLN A 43 -3.07 10.66 22.99
CA GLN A 43 -2.76 9.68 24.03
C GLN A 43 -1.83 8.56 23.52
N VAL A 44 -2.08 8.05 22.31
CA VAL A 44 -1.23 7.03 21.69
C VAL A 44 0.19 7.56 21.46
N ILE A 45 0.33 8.79 20.95
CA ILE A 45 1.63 9.44 20.76
C ILE A 45 2.35 9.64 22.11
N ALA A 46 1.62 10.03 23.16
CA ALA A 46 2.21 10.23 24.49
C ALA A 46 2.72 8.92 25.13
N LEU A 47 2.11 7.78 24.79
CA LEU A 47 2.50 6.46 25.32
C LEU A 47 3.56 5.75 24.46
N ALA A 48 3.68 6.12 23.18
CA ALA A 48 4.55 5.42 22.25
C ALA A 48 6.05 5.67 22.54
N PRO A 49 6.91 4.67 22.32
CA PRO A 49 8.36 4.86 22.35
C PRO A 49 8.81 5.96 21.39
N HIS A 50 9.82 6.74 21.78
CA HIS A 50 10.26 7.92 21.05
C HIS A 50 10.69 7.60 19.61
N ASP A 51 11.40 6.48 19.41
CA ASP A 51 11.81 5.99 18.10
C ASP A 51 10.63 5.64 17.18
N MET A 52 9.50 5.19 17.74
CA MET A 52 8.29 4.89 16.99
C MET A 52 7.50 6.13 16.55
N ILE A 53 7.70 7.28 17.21
CA ILE A 53 7.07 8.56 16.84
C ILE A 53 8.06 9.57 16.23
N ALA A 54 9.33 9.20 16.09
CA ALA A 54 10.39 10.09 15.61
C ALA A 54 10.12 10.69 14.22
N TRP A 55 9.31 10.00 13.41
CA TRP A 55 8.88 10.43 12.07
C TRP A 55 7.63 11.32 12.09
N ASN A 56 6.91 11.45 13.20
CA ASN A 56 5.70 12.25 13.24
C ASN A 56 6.02 13.71 12.94
N ARG A 57 5.22 14.34 12.07
CA ARG A 57 5.37 15.75 11.64
C ARG A 57 6.64 16.05 10.83
N HIS A 58 7.42 15.03 10.46
CA HIS A 58 8.49 15.18 9.48
C HIS A 58 7.95 14.93 8.07
N GLY A 59 8.17 15.87 7.16
CA GLY A 59 8.06 15.60 5.73
C GLY A 59 9.18 14.64 5.34
N MET A 60 8.85 13.59 4.59
CA MET A 60 9.86 12.68 4.06
C MET A 60 9.86 12.76 2.55
N ASP A 61 11.06 12.60 2.00
CA ASP A 61 11.22 12.35 0.58
C ASP A 61 10.37 11.14 0.18
N PRO A 62 9.82 11.12 -1.04
CA PRO A 62 9.11 9.97 -1.55
C PRO A 62 9.99 8.72 -1.44
N TYR A 63 9.56 7.75 -0.64
CA TYR A 63 10.25 6.47 -0.57
C TYR A 63 10.26 5.81 -1.93
N LEU A 64 11.43 5.28 -2.31
CA LEU A 64 11.50 4.37 -3.44
C LEU A 64 10.66 3.14 -3.13
N GLU A 65 9.92 2.68 -4.13
CA GLU A 65 9.17 1.42 -4.02
C GLU A 65 10.14 0.28 -3.70
N PRO A 66 9.86 -0.57 -2.69
CA PRO A 66 10.69 -1.71 -2.35
C PRO A 66 10.53 -2.84 -3.39
N THR A 67 11.00 -2.60 -4.61
CA THR A 67 10.72 -3.43 -5.79
C THR A 67 11.18 -4.86 -5.59
N ALA A 68 12.35 -5.07 -4.97
CA ALA A 68 12.87 -6.40 -4.69
C ALA A 68 11.95 -7.22 -3.76
N LEU A 69 11.35 -6.60 -2.75
CA LEU A 69 10.41 -7.28 -1.84
C LEU A 69 9.07 -7.56 -2.54
N ALA A 70 8.62 -6.63 -3.39
CA ALA A 70 7.41 -6.81 -4.18
C ALA A 70 7.56 -7.95 -5.20
N ASP A 71 8.69 -8.00 -5.91
CA ASP A 71 8.97 -9.05 -6.90
C ASP A 71 9.08 -10.43 -6.24
N ALA A 72 9.79 -10.53 -5.12
CA ALA A 72 9.85 -11.77 -4.34
C ALA A 72 8.46 -12.25 -3.91
N LEU A 73 7.59 -11.33 -3.45
CA LEU A 73 6.21 -11.67 -3.09
C LEU A 73 5.40 -12.14 -4.29
N ILE A 74 5.59 -11.55 -5.47
CA ILE A 74 4.89 -11.98 -6.70
C ILE A 74 5.29 -13.41 -7.08
N GLU A 75 6.57 -13.77 -6.94
CA GLU A 75 7.03 -15.13 -7.17
C GLU A 75 6.45 -16.13 -6.17
N GLU A 76 6.43 -15.78 -4.88
CA GLU A 76 5.88 -16.64 -3.83
C GLU A 76 4.36 -16.86 -3.93
N LEU A 77 3.62 -15.86 -4.40
CA LEU A 77 2.18 -15.96 -4.61
C LEU A 77 1.80 -16.89 -5.78
N ASP A 78 2.79 -17.36 -6.54
CA ASP A 78 2.64 -18.26 -7.70
C ASP A 78 1.52 -17.80 -8.66
N LEU A 79 1.51 -16.49 -8.93
CA LEU A 79 0.47 -15.88 -9.75
C LEU A 79 0.53 -16.41 -11.19
N SER A 80 -0.63 -16.74 -11.73
CA SER A 80 -0.78 -17.18 -13.11
C SER A 80 -0.35 -16.09 -14.11
N PRO A 81 -0.04 -16.46 -15.37
CA PRO A 81 0.34 -15.49 -16.40
C PRO A 81 -0.70 -14.37 -16.60
N PHE A 82 -1.99 -14.69 -16.45
CA PHE A 82 -3.07 -13.70 -16.56
C PHE A 82 -3.03 -12.65 -15.44
N GLU A 83 -2.73 -13.09 -14.22
CA GLU A 83 -2.67 -12.24 -13.01
C GLU A 83 -1.42 -11.36 -13.05
N ARG A 84 -0.28 -11.92 -13.44
CA ARG A 84 0.96 -11.16 -13.69
C ARG A 84 0.79 -10.10 -14.78
N ALA A 85 0.13 -10.44 -15.89
CA ALA A 85 -0.20 -9.47 -16.93
C ALA A 85 -1.11 -8.34 -16.42
N SER A 86 -1.99 -8.65 -15.45
CA SER A 86 -2.83 -7.65 -14.79
C SER A 86 -2.00 -6.65 -13.98
N LEU A 87 -1.03 -7.13 -13.21
CA LEU A 87 -0.08 -6.28 -12.47
C LEU A 87 0.76 -5.42 -13.42
N GLY A 88 1.28 -6.00 -14.51
CA GLY A 88 2.05 -5.28 -15.52
C GLY A 88 1.28 -4.10 -16.14
N ARG A 89 -0.02 -4.27 -16.43
CA ARG A 89 -0.88 -3.18 -16.90
C ARG A 89 -1.08 -2.07 -15.86
N GLN A 90 -1.12 -2.41 -14.56
CA GLN A 90 -1.23 -1.41 -13.50
C GLN A 90 0.06 -0.60 -13.39
N LEU A 91 1.21 -1.27 -13.41
CA LEU A 91 2.53 -0.64 -13.36
C LEU A 91 2.75 0.31 -14.56
N ALA A 92 2.34 -0.11 -15.76
CA ALA A 92 2.43 0.74 -16.95
C ALA A 92 1.66 2.06 -16.78
N ARG A 93 0.41 2.00 -16.31
CA ARG A 93 -0.41 3.19 -16.04
C ARG A 93 0.23 4.09 -14.98
N PHE A 94 0.67 3.52 -13.86
CA PHE A 94 1.34 4.30 -12.81
C PHE A 94 2.57 5.06 -13.35
N ARG A 95 3.37 4.41 -14.20
CA ARG A 95 4.53 5.04 -14.85
C ARG A 95 4.16 6.09 -15.89
N GLU A 96 3.02 5.96 -16.56
CA GLU A 96 2.49 6.98 -17.47
C GLU A 96 2.01 8.19 -16.69
N ASP A 97 1.22 8.00 -15.64
CA ASP A 97 0.72 9.06 -14.77
C ASP A 97 1.87 9.84 -14.13
N ALA A 98 2.89 9.14 -13.63
CA ALA A 98 4.09 9.75 -13.05
C ALA A 98 4.90 10.57 -14.07
N ARG A 99 4.99 10.08 -15.32
CA ARG A 99 5.64 10.82 -16.41
C ARG A 99 4.86 12.07 -16.79
N GLU A 100 3.53 11.98 -16.82
CA GLU A 100 2.67 13.13 -17.12
C GLU A 100 2.74 14.20 -16.01
N ALA A 101 2.74 13.79 -14.74
CA ALA A 101 2.88 14.71 -13.61
C ALA A 101 4.20 15.49 -13.67
N ARG A 102 5.32 14.81 -14.00
CA ARG A 102 6.64 15.46 -14.18
C ARG A 102 6.72 16.42 -15.36
N ARG A 103 5.85 16.28 -16.36
CA ARG A 103 5.81 17.19 -17.52
C ARG A 103 5.03 18.47 -17.21
N LYS A 104 4.10 18.42 -16.25
CA LYS A 104 3.20 19.52 -15.88
C LYS A 104 3.72 20.38 -14.73
N GLY A 105 4.62 19.84 -13.90
CA GLY A 105 5.36 20.58 -12.87
C GLY A 105 6.67 21.13 -13.39
#